data_AF-A0AAD8DQF8-F1
#
_entry.id   AF-A0AAD8DQF8-F1
#
_cell.length_a   1.000
_cell.length_b   1.000
_cell.length_c   1.000
_cell.angle_alpha   90.00
_cell.angle_beta   90.00
_cell.angle_gamma   90.00
#
_symmetry.space_group_name_H-M   'P 1'
#
loop_
_entity.id
_entity.type
_entity.pdbx_description
1 polymer ?
#
loop_
_entity_poly.entity_id
_entity_poly.type
_entity_poly.pdbx_seq_one_letter_code
_entity_poly.pdbx_strand_id
1 'polypeptide(L)'
;MVVAKLNKEVIQQVADIVANPPETNKFQTLKDRLLQIYEESETRQIQKLISEIDLGDQKPSQLLRRMKDLARGRIEDDTLKILWQGHLPTSVRAVLTVTSAKDLQELAVIADKVMENNQPTQISEVARSKPEASVASDIAAIVSEIAKINLKIQDMDRGRWRNRSRSGYRKFSRSRSGSRTKPRMTPDNPKWLCKYHLRYRNRARKCEAPCNWKTNTPSTSSEN
;
A
#
# COMPACT_ATOMS: atom_id res chain seq x y z
N MET A 1 38.43 -43.75 45.22
CA MET A 1 39.27 -43.21 44.13
C MET A 1 38.37 -42.50 43.11
N VAL A 2 38.63 -41.23 42.79
CA VAL A 2 37.83 -40.43 41.84
C VAL A 2 37.77 -41.06 40.44
N VAL A 3 38.86 -41.73 40.03
CA VAL A 3 38.98 -42.42 38.74
C VAL A 3 37.96 -43.56 38.58
N ALA A 4 37.54 -44.21 39.67
CA ALA A 4 36.56 -45.30 39.64
C ALA A 4 35.12 -44.84 39.36
N LYS A 5 34.88 -43.52 39.32
CA LYS A 5 33.58 -42.92 38.98
C LYS A 5 33.53 -42.35 37.55
N LEU A 6 34.63 -42.44 36.80
CA LEU A 6 34.72 -41.93 35.43
C LEU A 6 34.34 -43.04 34.44
N ASN A 7 33.66 -42.67 33.35
CA ASN A 7 33.29 -43.59 32.29
C ASN A 7 34.53 -44.04 31.50
N LYS A 8 34.46 -45.22 30.87
CA LYS A 8 35.58 -45.81 30.10
C LYS A 8 36.13 -44.86 29.03
N GLU A 9 35.25 -44.13 28.35
CA GLU A 9 35.62 -43.13 27.34
C GLU A 9 36.41 -41.96 27.93
N VAL A 10 35.96 -41.46 29.09
CA VAL A 10 36.61 -40.37 29.82
C VAL A 10 38.00 -40.81 30.30
N ILE A 11 38.10 -42.03 30.84
CA ILE A 11 39.36 -42.62 31.31
C ILE A 11 40.37 -42.75 30.16
N GLN A 12 39.92 -43.12 28.96
CA GLN A 12 40.80 -43.22 27.80
C GLN A 12 41.42 -41.87 27.42
N GLN A 13 40.69 -40.77 27.64
CA GLN A 13 41.18 -39.42 27.34
C GLN A 13 42.11 -38.82 28.41
N VAL A 14 42.12 -39.36 29.64
CA VAL A 14 43.04 -38.97 30.72
C VAL A 14 43.98 -40.11 31.15
N ALA A 15 44.16 -41.11 30.27
CA ALA A 15 44.94 -42.31 30.57
C ALA A 15 46.41 -42.01 30.86
N ASP A 16 46.95 -40.95 30.26
CA ASP A 16 48.29 -40.40 30.50
C ASP A 16 48.47 -39.89 31.93
N ILE A 17 47.48 -39.16 32.46
CA ILE A 17 47.48 -38.64 33.84
C ILE A 17 47.26 -39.78 34.85
N VAL A 18 46.50 -40.81 34.48
CA VAL A 18 46.28 -41.99 35.32
C VAL A 18 47.52 -42.91 35.34
N ALA A 19 48.21 -43.05 34.21
CA ALA A 19 49.42 -43.88 34.08
C ALA A 19 50.65 -43.20 34.72
N ASN A 20 50.80 -41.89 34.53
CA ASN A 20 51.89 -41.09 35.11
C ASN A 20 51.30 -39.93 35.93
N PRO A 21 50.87 -40.18 37.18
CA PRO A 21 50.25 -39.15 38.01
C PRO A 21 51.30 -38.11 38.45
N PRO A 22 51.00 -36.80 38.33
CA PRO A 22 51.90 -35.74 38.80
C PRO A 22 52.09 -35.80 40.32
N GLU A 23 53.26 -35.37 40.80
CA GLU A 23 53.63 -35.48 42.23
C GLU A 23 52.73 -34.65 43.14
N THR A 24 52.23 -33.51 42.66
CA THR A 24 51.32 -32.61 43.38
C THR A 24 50.06 -32.33 42.56
N ASN A 25 48.95 -31.99 43.24
CA ASN A 25 47.69 -31.56 42.61
C ASN A 25 47.03 -32.53 41.60
N LYS A 26 47.20 -33.85 41.80
CA LYS A 26 46.64 -34.94 40.96
C LYS A 26 45.17 -34.73 40.54
N PHE A 27 44.31 -34.35 41.49
CA PHE A 27 42.89 -34.10 41.21
C PHE A 27 42.68 -32.83 40.38
N GLN A 28 43.44 -31.77 40.66
CA GLN A 28 43.32 -30.50 39.95
C GLN A 28 43.78 -30.64 38.51
N THR A 29 44.92 -31.29 38.26
CA THR A 29 45.43 -31.57 36.91
C THR A 29 44.44 -32.40 36.09
N LEU A 30 43.86 -33.43 36.71
CA LEU A 30 42.84 -34.26 36.06
C LEU A 30 41.56 -33.45 35.78
N LYS A 31 41.11 -32.63 36.74
CA LYS A 31 39.94 -31.75 36.58
C LYS A 31 40.16 -30.74 35.45
N ASP A 32 41.30 -30.09 35.40
CA ASP A 32 41.64 -29.08 34.40
C ASP A 32 41.74 -29.71 33.00
N ARG A 33 42.28 -30.93 32.90
CA ARG A 33 42.31 -31.67 31.63
C ARG A 33 40.92 -32.05 31.15
N LEU A 34 40.06 -32.53 32.05
CA LEU A 34 38.67 -32.85 31.72
C LEU A 34 37.89 -31.59 31.31
N LEU A 35 38.11 -30.46 32.00
CA LEU A 35 37.54 -29.18 31.59
C LEU A 35 38.07 -28.80 30.20
N GLN A 36 39.37 -28.87 29.92
CA GLN A 36 39.90 -28.53 28.60
C GLN A 36 39.33 -29.38 27.46
N ILE A 37 39.07 -30.66 27.72
CA ILE A 37 38.58 -31.61 26.71
C ILE A 37 37.08 -31.46 26.46
N TYR A 38 36.29 -31.37 27.54
CA TYR A 38 34.83 -31.41 27.48
C TYR A 38 34.18 -30.03 27.56
N GLU A 39 34.93 -29.00 27.95
CA GLU A 39 34.45 -27.63 27.89
C GLU A 39 34.43 -27.16 26.44
N GLU A 40 33.32 -26.52 26.08
CA GLU A 40 33.15 -25.93 24.78
C GLU A 40 34.07 -24.69 24.65
N SER A 41 34.82 -24.59 23.54
CA SER A 41 35.72 -23.45 23.32
C SER A 41 34.95 -22.13 23.28
N GLU A 42 35.61 -21.05 23.71
CA GLU A 42 35.01 -19.70 23.72
C GLU A 42 34.51 -19.27 22.34
N THR A 43 35.30 -19.57 21.31
CA THR A 43 34.92 -19.32 19.91
C THR A 43 33.64 -20.05 19.52
N ARG A 44 33.48 -21.29 19.96
CA ARG A 44 32.29 -22.09 19.66
C ARG A 44 31.08 -21.56 20.45
N GLN A 45 31.25 -21.17 21.72
CA GLN A 45 30.20 -20.52 22.50
C GLN A 45 29.71 -19.21 21.86
N ILE A 46 30.63 -18.36 21.39
CA ILE A 46 30.28 -17.13 20.68
C ILE A 46 29.57 -17.43 19.35
N GLN A 47 30.07 -18.41 18.58
CA GLN A 47 29.39 -18.85 17.36
C GLN A 47 27.97 -19.31 17.65
N LYS A 48 27.75 -20.11 18.69
CA LYS A 48 26.41 -20.51 19.12
C LYS A 48 25.52 -19.31 19.40
N LEU A 49 26.03 -18.33 20.14
CA LEU A 49 25.30 -17.10 20.44
C LEU A 49 24.87 -16.36 19.18
N ILE A 50 25.72 -16.32 18.14
CA ILE A 50 25.45 -15.56 16.90
C ILE A 50 24.55 -16.33 15.92
N SER A 51 24.73 -17.64 15.79
CA SER A 51 24.12 -18.41 14.69
C SER A 51 23.14 -19.49 15.10
N GLU A 52 23.24 -20.04 16.31
CA GLU A 52 22.41 -21.18 16.73
C GLU A 52 21.22 -20.78 17.59
N ILE A 53 21.20 -19.53 18.08
CA ILE A 53 20.12 -19.04 18.93
C ILE A 53 19.20 -18.15 18.13
N ASP A 54 17.96 -18.60 17.98
CA ASP A 54 16.88 -17.82 17.41
C ASP A 54 15.86 -17.46 18.48
N LEU A 55 15.23 -16.30 18.33
CA LEU A 55 14.14 -15.86 19.22
C LEU A 55 12.92 -16.78 19.08
N GLY A 56 12.57 -17.21 17.85
CA GLY A 56 11.38 -18.04 17.60
C GLY A 56 10.11 -17.45 18.23
N ASP A 57 9.41 -18.27 19.03
CA ASP A 57 8.24 -17.86 19.82
C ASP A 57 8.60 -17.47 21.28
N GLN A 58 9.89 -17.39 21.61
CA GLN A 58 10.34 -17.10 22.98
C GLN A 58 10.26 -15.61 23.29
N LYS A 59 10.10 -15.29 24.58
CA LYS A 59 10.18 -13.91 25.05
C LYS A 59 11.62 -13.38 24.98
N PRO A 60 11.85 -12.12 24.61
CA PRO A 60 13.16 -11.47 24.66
C PRO A 60 13.89 -11.67 26.00
N SER A 61 13.19 -11.67 27.13
CA SER A 61 13.77 -11.96 28.45
C SER A 61 14.23 -13.42 28.62
N GLN A 62 13.52 -14.38 28.05
CA GLN A 62 13.91 -15.79 28.06
C GLN A 62 15.15 -16.01 27.20
N LEU A 63 15.17 -15.39 26.01
CA LEU A 63 16.32 -15.38 25.12
C LEU A 63 17.56 -14.83 25.85
N LEU A 64 17.42 -13.68 26.52
CA LEU A 64 18.53 -13.06 27.25
C LEU A 64 19.11 -14.00 28.32
N ARG A 65 18.26 -14.68 29.10
CA ARG A 65 18.71 -15.62 30.14
C ARG A 65 19.51 -16.77 29.52
N ARG A 66 19.01 -17.35 28.44
CA ARG A 66 19.69 -18.42 27.73
C ARG A 66 21.03 -17.98 27.16
N MET A 67 21.12 -16.77 26.61
CA MET A 67 22.37 -16.21 26.13
C MET A 67 23.37 -15.98 27.28
N LYS A 68 22.89 -15.51 28.44
CA LYS A 68 23.72 -15.33 29.65
C LYS A 68 24.26 -16.66 30.18
N ASP A 69 23.43 -17.70 30.20
CA ASP A 69 23.81 -19.05 30.62
C ASP A 69 24.88 -19.66 29.70
N LEU A 70 24.77 -19.43 28.39
CA LEU A 70 25.74 -19.88 27.40
C LEU A 70 27.04 -19.07 27.45
N ALA A 71 26.96 -17.78 27.73
CA ALA A 71 28.12 -16.92 27.92
C ALA A 71 28.94 -17.28 29.17
N ARG A 72 28.32 -17.94 30.17
CA ARG A 72 28.97 -18.36 31.44
C ARG A 72 29.79 -17.25 32.12
N GLY A 73 29.37 -15.99 31.97
CA GLY A 73 30.09 -14.82 32.50
C GLY A 73 31.41 -14.46 31.80
N ARG A 74 31.72 -15.06 30.65
CA ARG A 74 32.92 -14.73 29.85
C ARG A 74 32.72 -13.54 28.90
N ILE A 75 31.49 -13.11 28.70
CA ILE A 75 31.09 -12.04 27.79
C ILE A 75 30.59 -10.86 28.61
N GLU A 76 31.07 -9.65 28.30
CA GLU A 76 30.66 -8.42 28.96
C GLU A 76 29.19 -8.10 28.65
N ASP A 77 28.46 -7.55 29.63
CA ASP A 77 27.03 -7.26 29.49
C ASP A 77 26.73 -6.30 28.32
N ASP A 78 27.62 -5.36 28.00
CA ASP A 78 27.49 -4.47 26.84
C ASP A 78 27.57 -5.22 25.51
N THR A 79 28.50 -6.17 25.39
CA THR A 79 28.61 -7.02 24.20
C THR A 79 27.44 -7.99 24.08
N LEU A 80 27.00 -8.57 25.21
CA LEU A 80 25.82 -9.42 25.29
C LEU A 80 24.56 -8.67 24.88
N LYS A 81 24.44 -7.40 25.28
CA LYS A 81 23.34 -6.50 24.91
C LYS A 81 23.27 -6.28 23.40
N ILE A 82 24.40 -6.06 22.73
CA ILE A 82 24.45 -5.87 21.27
C ILE A 82 24.03 -7.15 20.56
N LEU A 83 24.58 -8.30 20.97
CA LEU A 83 24.25 -9.60 20.39
C LEU A 83 22.76 -9.89 20.57
N TRP A 84 22.26 -9.81 21.80
CA TRP A 84 20.86 -10.05 22.14
C TRP A 84 19.92 -9.16 21.32
N GLN A 85 20.20 -7.86 21.21
CA GLN A 85 19.42 -6.98 20.34
C GLN A 85 19.47 -7.40 18.87
N GLY A 86 20.60 -7.92 18.39
CA GLY A 86 20.74 -8.46 17.03
C GLY A 86 19.73 -9.56 16.68
N HIS A 87 19.32 -10.37 17.67
CA HIS A 87 18.33 -11.44 17.50
C HIS A 87 16.87 -10.98 17.63
N LEU A 88 16.62 -9.71 17.96
CA LEU A 88 15.26 -9.18 18.12
C LEU A 88 14.69 -8.62 16.80
N PRO A 89 13.37 -8.72 16.59
CA PRO A 89 12.68 -8.06 15.49
C PRO A 89 12.94 -6.56 15.44
N THR A 90 12.97 -6.00 14.23
CA THR A 90 13.26 -4.56 14.01
C THR A 90 12.33 -3.63 14.78
N SER A 91 11.06 -3.98 14.95
CA SER A 91 10.08 -3.20 15.74
C SER A 91 10.50 -3.07 17.20
N VAL A 92 10.97 -4.16 17.82
CA VAL A 92 11.44 -4.17 19.20
C VAL A 92 12.75 -3.38 19.33
N ARG A 93 13.70 -3.60 18.41
CA ARG A 93 14.99 -2.88 18.42
C ARG A 93 14.82 -1.37 18.36
N ALA A 94 13.93 -0.87 17.50
CA ALA A 94 13.68 0.57 17.37
C ALA A 94 13.26 1.22 18.70
N VAL A 95 12.41 0.54 19.48
CA VAL A 95 12.01 1.05 20.80
C VAL A 95 13.16 0.99 21.81
N LEU A 96 13.93 -0.11 21.80
CA LEU A 96 15.07 -0.28 22.70
C LEU A 96 16.18 0.74 22.43
N THR A 97 16.40 1.14 21.18
CA THR A 97 17.43 2.16 20.84
C THR A 97 17.14 3.54 21.44
N VAL A 98 15.88 3.88 21.65
CA VAL A 98 15.46 5.16 22.24
C VAL A 98 15.39 5.09 23.77
N THR A 99 15.37 3.87 24.32
CA THR A 99 15.22 3.62 25.75
C THR A 99 16.55 3.80 26.48
N SER A 100 16.59 4.70 27.46
CA SER A 100 17.79 5.05 28.24
C SER A 100 18.05 4.13 29.45
N ALA A 101 17.61 2.87 29.40
CA ALA A 101 17.82 1.91 30.48
C ALA A 101 19.27 1.40 30.48
N LYS A 102 19.93 1.47 31.65
CA LYS A 102 21.31 0.99 31.85
C LYS A 102 21.36 -0.50 32.15
N ASP A 103 20.33 -1.04 32.81
CA ASP A 103 20.27 -2.44 33.15
C ASP A 103 19.74 -3.29 31.97
N LEU A 104 20.46 -4.36 31.67
CA LEU A 104 20.13 -5.31 30.61
C LEU A 104 18.87 -6.11 30.95
N GLN A 105 18.62 -6.36 32.24
CA GLN A 105 17.45 -7.12 32.67
C GLN A 105 16.17 -6.26 32.60
N GLU A 106 16.24 -4.98 32.97
CA GLU A 106 15.18 -4.01 32.71
C GLU A 106 14.86 -3.86 31.22
N LEU A 107 15.89 -3.78 30.36
CA LEU A 107 15.71 -3.72 28.91
C LEU A 107 14.96 -4.95 28.36
N ALA A 108 15.25 -6.14 28.88
CA ALA A 108 14.53 -7.35 28.51
C ALA A 108 13.05 -7.30 28.88
N VAL A 109 12.70 -6.76 30.05
CA VAL A 109 11.29 -6.59 30.46
C VAL A 109 10.57 -5.59 29.54
N ILE A 110 11.25 -4.52 29.12
CA ILE A 110 10.69 -3.56 28.17
C ILE A 110 10.50 -4.22 26.80
N ALA A 111 11.48 -5.00 26.33
CA ALA A 111 11.40 -5.73 25.08
C ALA A 111 10.22 -6.71 25.05
N ASP A 112 9.98 -7.43 26.15
CA ASP A 112 8.82 -8.32 26.29
C ASP A 112 7.51 -7.57 26.10
N LYS A 113 7.34 -6.42 26.77
CA LYS A 113 6.13 -5.58 26.64
C LYS A 113 5.95 -5.05 25.22
N VAL A 114 7.03 -4.62 24.59
CA VAL A 114 6.97 -4.13 23.20
C VAL A 114 6.57 -5.25 22.25
N MET A 115 7.10 -6.45 22.45
CA MET A 115 6.80 -7.60 21.60
C MET A 115 5.35 -8.09 21.79
N GLU A 116 4.83 -8.08 23.01
CA GLU A 116 3.41 -8.36 23.30
C GLU A 116 2.49 -7.34 22.60
N ASN A 117 2.84 -6.05 22.63
CA ASN A 117 2.05 -5.01 21.99
C ASN A 117 2.18 -4.96 20.45
N ASN A 118 3.24 -5.55 19.90
CA ASN A 118 3.47 -5.66 18.45
C ASN A 118 2.97 -6.99 17.87
N GLN A 119 2.40 -7.89 18.68
CA GLN A 119 1.66 -9.01 18.11
C GLN A 119 0.52 -8.43 17.28
N PRO A 120 0.42 -8.78 15.98
CA PRO A 120 -0.73 -8.40 15.20
C PRO A 120 -1.93 -8.91 15.97
N THR A 121 -2.92 -8.04 16.21
CA THR A 121 -4.24 -8.47 16.65
C THR A 121 -4.64 -9.61 15.73
N GLN A 122 -4.57 -10.85 16.23
CA GLN A 122 -5.04 -12.00 15.49
C GLN A 122 -6.56 -11.84 15.45
N ILE A 123 -7.03 -11.12 14.44
CA ILE A 123 -8.40 -11.22 13.98
C ILE A 123 -8.46 -12.63 13.41
N SER A 124 -8.72 -13.61 14.28
CA SER A 124 -9.21 -14.90 13.84
C SER A 124 -10.51 -14.61 13.13
N GLU A 125 -10.47 -14.62 11.81
CA GLU A 125 -11.68 -14.71 11.01
C GLU A 125 -12.35 -16.00 11.46
N VAL A 126 -13.36 -15.88 12.33
CA VAL A 126 -14.30 -16.97 12.55
C VAL A 126 -14.94 -17.15 11.19
N ALA A 127 -14.42 -18.13 10.45
CA ALA A 127 -15.12 -18.71 9.33
C ALA A 127 -16.43 -19.29 9.89
N ARG A 128 -17.41 -18.41 10.13
CA ARG A 128 -18.80 -18.77 9.93
C ARG A 128 -18.77 -19.31 8.52
N SER A 129 -18.95 -20.61 8.37
CA SER A 129 -19.27 -21.25 7.11
C SER A 129 -20.42 -20.45 6.50
N LYS A 130 -20.07 -19.43 5.71
CA LYS A 130 -21.01 -18.60 4.97
C LYS A 130 -21.59 -19.61 3.99
N PRO A 131 -22.89 -19.92 4.04
CA PRO A 131 -23.44 -20.93 3.14
C PRO A 131 -23.08 -20.50 1.72
N GLU A 132 -22.61 -21.44 0.88
CA GLU A 132 -22.15 -21.17 -0.49
C GLU A 132 -23.14 -20.31 -1.30
N ALA A 133 -24.42 -20.35 -0.94
CA ALA A 133 -25.48 -19.48 -1.44
C ALA A 133 -25.19 -17.97 -1.29
N SER A 134 -24.52 -17.52 -0.22
CA SER A 134 -24.17 -16.11 0.00
C SER A 134 -23.06 -15.64 -0.92
N VAL A 135 -22.05 -16.47 -1.20
CA VAL A 135 -20.98 -16.08 -2.13
C VAL A 135 -21.52 -16.06 -3.57
N ALA A 136 -22.38 -17.02 -3.92
CA ALA A 136 -23.05 -17.03 -5.21
C ALA A 136 -23.98 -15.81 -5.38
N SER A 137 -24.71 -15.39 -4.33
CA SER A 137 -25.55 -14.18 -4.39
C SER A 137 -24.73 -12.90 -4.50
N ASP A 138 -23.60 -12.82 -3.77
CA ASP A 138 -22.71 -11.67 -3.81
C ASP A 138 -22.04 -11.55 -5.20
N ILE A 139 -21.62 -12.66 -5.80
CA ILE A 139 -21.09 -12.71 -7.18
C ILE A 139 -22.18 -12.32 -8.19
N ALA A 140 -23.40 -12.85 -8.06
CA ALA A 140 -24.50 -12.49 -8.95
C ALA A 140 -24.86 -11.00 -8.86
N ALA A 141 -24.82 -10.42 -7.66
CA ALA A 141 -25.02 -8.99 -7.45
C ALA A 141 -23.91 -8.17 -8.14
N ILE A 142 -22.64 -8.54 -7.95
CA ILE A 142 -21.49 -7.87 -8.60
C ILE A 142 -21.59 -7.96 -10.13
N VAL A 143 -21.92 -9.13 -10.68
CA VAL A 143 -22.09 -9.31 -12.13
C VAL A 143 -23.24 -8.45 -12.66
N SER A 144 -24.34 -8.34 -11.91
CA SER A 144 -25.47 -7.47 -12.28
C SER A 144 -25.07 -5.99 -12.28
N GLU A 145 -24.21 -5.58 -11.35
CA GLU A 145 -23.74 -4.20 -11.24
C GLU A 145 -22.73 -3.86 -12.35
N ILE A 146 -21.86 -4.81 -12.71
CA ILE A 146 -20.97 -4.71 -13.87
C ILE A 146 -21.80 -4.56 -15.16
N ALA A 147 -22.88 -5.33 -15.32
CA ALA A 147 -23.77 -5.19 -16.47
C ALA A 147 -24.43 -3.80 -16.54
N LYS A 148 -24.89 -3.25 -15.42
CA LYS A 148 -25.43 -1.87 -15.35
C LYS A 148 -24.37 -0.82 -15.69
N ILE A 149 -23.14 -0.98 -15.20
CA ILE A 149 -22.02 -0.08 -15.51
C ILE A 149 -21.71 -0.13 -17.00
N ASN A 150 -21.64 -1.31 -17.61
CA ASN A 150 -21.42 -1.47 -19.05
C ASN A 150 -22.51 -0.78 -19.88
N LEU A 151 -23.78 -0.88 -19.46
CA LEU A 151 -24.89 -0.17 -20.10
C LEU A 151 -24.76 1.35 -19.96
N LYS A 152 -24.38 1.86 -18.79
CA LYS A 152 -24.13 3.29 -18.57
C LYS A 152 -22.96 3.81 -19.40
N ILE A 153 -21.89 3.02 -19.56
CA ILE A 153 -20.75 3.37 -20.43
C ILE A 153 -21.20 3.46 -21.89
N GLN A 154 -21.98 2.49 -22.37
CA GLN A 154 -22.52 2.52 -23.73
C GLN A 154 -23.45 3.70 -23.98
N ASP A 155 -24.30 4.07 -23.01
CA ASP A 155 -25.19 5.24 -23.13
C ASP A 155 -24.39 6.56 -23.10
N MET A 156 -23.37 6.64 -22.24
CA MET A 156 -22.46 7.79 -22.18
C MET A 156 -21.67 7.98 -23.48
N ASP A 157 -21.22 6.88 -24.10
CA ASP A 157 -20.59 6.92 -25.42
C ASP A 157 -21.58 7.33 -26.51
N ARG A 158 -22.80 6.78 -26.53
CA ARG A 158 -23.85 7.20 -27.47
C ARG A 158 -24.19 8.69 -27.31
N GLY A 159 -24.22 9.21 -26.09
CA GLY A 159 -24.41 10.62 -25.77
C GLY A 159 -23.26 11.50 -26.26
N ARG A 160 -22.01 11.07 -26.06
CA ARG A 160 -20.82 11.77 -26.59
C ARG A 160 -20.82 11.87 -28.10
N TRP A 161 -21.22 10.79 -28.80
CA TRP A 161 -21.30 10.80 -30.26
C TRP A 161 -22.40 11.72 -30.79
N ARG A 162 -23.61 11.69 -30.18
CA ARG A 162 -24.70 12.61 -30.54
C ARG A 162 -24.36 14.09 -30.30
N ASN A 163 -23.59 14.39 -29.25
CA ASN A 163 -23.17 15.76 -28.96
C ASN A 163 -22.03 16.23 -29.90
N ARG A 164 -21.21 15.31 -30.39
CA ARG A 164 -20.16 15.58 -31.40
C ARG A 164 -20.77 15.85 -32.79
N SER A 165 -21.84 15.15 -33.16
CA SER A 165 -22.59 15.39 -34.41
C SER A 165 -23.39 16.70 -34.39
N ARG A 166 -23.85 17.17 -33.22
CA ARG A 166 -24.51 18.48 -33.09
C ARG A 166 -23.53 19.66 -33.01
N SER A 167 -22.28 19.41 -32.63
CA SER A 167 -21.21 20.43 -32.59
C SER A 167 -20.50 20.62 -33.95
N GLY A 168 -20.68 19.68 -34.90
CA GLY A 168 -20.02 19.69 -36.21
C GLY A 168 -20.60 20.61 -37.29
N TYR A 169 -21.74 21.29 -37.05
CA TYR A 169 -22.41 22.09 -38.10
C TYR A 169 -22.51 23.60 -37.82
N ARG A 170 -21.62 24.14 -36.96
CA ARG A 170 -21.46 25.61 -36.81
C ARG A 170 -20.00 26.02 -36.75
N LYS A 171 -19.25 25.70 -37.81
CA LYS A 171 -18.13 26.54 -38.25
C LYS A 171 -18.45 27.11 -39.62
N PHE A 172 -19.18 28.22 -39.62
CA PHE A 172 -18.97 29.23 -40.64
C PHE A 172 -18.43 30.47 -39.94
N SER A 173 -17.11 30.62 -40.05
CA SER A 173 -16.40 31.85 -39.77
C SER A 173 -17.04 33.00 -40.53
N ARG A 174 -17.42 34.07 -39.83
CA ARG A 174 -17.33 35.43 -40.39
C ARG A 174 -16.90 36.36 -39.26
N SER A 175 -15.59 36.44 -39.14
CA SER A 175 -14.82 37.57 -38.64
C SER A 175 -15.59 38.89 -38.68
N ARG A 176 -15.77 39.49 -37.50
CA ARG A 176 -16.06 40.91 -37.33
C ARG A 176 -14.87 41.71 -37.87
N SER A 177 -15.06 42.33 -39.03
CA SER A 177 -14.50 43.62 -39.43
C SER A 177 -14.91 43.91 -40.88
N GLY A 178 -15.56 45.05 -41.10
CA GLY A 178 -15.93 45.47 -42.46
C GLY A 178 -17.07 46.48 -42.46
N SER A 179 -16.71 47.74 -42.28
CA SER A 179 -17.54 48.91 -42.58
C SER A 179 -18.32 48.73 -43.89
N ARG A 180 -19.66 48.74 -43.82
CA ARG A 180 -20.55 49.17 -44.90
C ARG A 180 -21.78 49.81 -44.28
N THR A 181 -21.76 51.14 -44.27
CA THR A 181 -22.92 52.02 -44.18
C THR A 181 -24.04 51.49 -45.07
N LYS A 182 -25.03 50.81 -44.48
CA LYS A 182 -26.32 50.59 -45.14
C LYS A 182 -27.27 51.64 -44.58
N PRO A 183 -27.86 52.52 -45.42
CA PRO A 183 -28.78 53.51 -44.93
C PRO A 183 -29.90 52.81 -44.17
N ARG A 184 -30.19 53.28 -42.97
CA ARG A 184 -31.35 52.85 -42.19
C ARG A 184 -32.56 53.13 -43.08
N MET A 185 -33.14 52.08 -43.65
CA MET A 185 -34.33 52.17 -44.50
C MET A 185 -35.49 52.55 -43.57
N THR A 186 -35.69 53.84 -43.39
CA THR A 186 -36.78 54.45 -42.61
C THR A 186 -38.00 54.67 -43.49
N PRO A 187 -39.21 54.77 -42.91
CA PRO A 187 -40.45 54.97 -43.66
C PRO A 187 -40.47 56.21 -44.58
N ASP A 188 -39.64 57.21 -44.32
CA ASP A 188 -39.53 58.41 -45.16
C ASP A 188 -38.77 58.20 -46.49
N ASN A 189 -38.14 57.04 -46.70
CA ASN A 189 -37.43 56.78 -47.95
C ASN A 189 -38.43 56.32 -49.04
N PRO A 190 -38.45 56.94 -50.23
CA PRO A 190 -39.35 56.52 -51.32
C PRO A 190 -39.09 55.09 -51.82
N LYS A 191 -37.97 54.46 -51.45
CA LYS A 191 -37.66 53.04 -51.74
C LYS A 191 -37.80 52.13 -50.52
N TRP A 192 -38.44 52.60 -49.44
CA TRP A 192 -38.64 51.82 -48.23
C TRP A 192 -39.59 50.64 -48.47
N LEU A 193 -39.22 49.48 -47.92
CA LEU A 193 -40.04 48.28 -47.89
C LEU A 193 -40.29 47.90 -46.43
N CYS A 194 -41.56 47.66 -46.09
CA CYS A 194 -41.92 47.22 -44.75
C CYS A 194 -41.32 45.85 -44.42
N LYS A 195 -41.24 45.53 -43.12
CA LYS A 195 -40.64 44.28 -42.61
C LYS A 195 -41.22 43.01 -43.25
N TYR A 196 -42.51 43.03 -43.62
CA TYR A 196 -43.16 41.89 -44.26
C TYR A 196 -42.68 41.70 -45.71
N HIS A 197 -42.62 42.77 -46.51
CA HIS A 197 -42.13 42.70 -47.89
C HIS A 197 -40.61 42.53 -47.98
N LEU A 198 -39.84 43.01 -47.00
CA LEU A 198 -38.40 42.77 -46.94
C LEU A 198 -38.07 41.28 -46.70
N ARG A 199 -38.88 40.59 -45.89
CA ARG A 199 -38.66 39.18 -45.50
C ARG A 199 -39.33 38.19 -46.45
N TYR A 200 -40.55 38.47 -46.90
CA TYR A 200 -41.38 37.52 -47.64
C TYR A 200 -41.64 37.95 -49.09
N ARG A 201 -41.27 39.18 -49.49
CA ARG A 201 -41.43 39.71 -50.84
C ARG A 201 -42.87 39.51 -51.34
N ASN A 202 -43.06 38.92 -52.53
CA ASN A 202 -44.36 38.67 -53.15
C ASN A 202 -45.27 37.69 -52.39
N ARG A 203 -44.77 37.02 -51.34
CA ARG A 203 -45.55 36.13 -50.46
C ARG A 203 -46.03 36.82 -49.18
N ALA A 204 -45.75 38.11 -49.00
CA ALA A 204 -46.22 38.86 -47.85
C ALA A 204 -47.75 38.97 -47.88
N ARG A 205 -48.42 38.48 -46.83
CA ARG A 205 -49.88 38.57 -46.67
C ARG A 205 -50.35 39.88 -46.02
N LYS A 206 -49.41 40.71 -45.58
CA LYS A 206 -49.68 41.98 -44.89
C LYS A 206 -48.68 43.03 -45.36
N CYS A 207 -49.16 44.25 -45.53
CA CYS A 207 -48.37 45.43 -45.88
C CYS A 207 -48.54 46.50 -44.78
N GLU A 208 -47.46 47.23 -44.45
CA GLU A 208 -47.50 48.38 -43.55
C GLU A 208 -47.08 49.60 -44.39
N ALA A 209 -47.97 50.58 -44.55
CA ALA A 209 -47.69 51.80 -45.31
C ALA A 209 -46.79 52.76 -44.50
N PRO A 210 -45.93 53.56 -45.16
CA PRO A 210 -45.75 53.72 -46.61
C PRO A 210 -44.78 52.71 -47.24
N CYS A 211 -45.21 51.64 -47.91
CA CYS A 211 -44.31 50.63 -48.48
C CYS A 211 -44.28 50.69 -50.01
N ASN A 212 -43.10 50.82 -50.61
CA ASN A 212 -42.92 50.89 -52.07
C ASN A 212 -42.94 49.51 -52.76
N TRP A 213 -43.68 48.54 -52.23
CA TRP A 213 -43.78 47.22 -52.86
C TRP A 213 -44.80 47.27 -54.01
N LYS A 214 -44.34 47.14 -55.25
CA LYS A 214 -45.22 47.03 -56.43
C LYS A 214 -45.84 45.63 -56.47
N THR A 215 -47.13 45.52 -56.15
CA THR A 215 -47.87 44.28 -56.35
C THR A 215 -48.09 44.08 -57.85
N ASN A 216 -47.48 43.06 -58.45
CA ASN A 216 -47.93 42.57 -59.75
C ASN A 216 -49.27 41.85 -59.54
N THR A 217 -50.37 42.60 -59.54
CA THR A 217 -51.69 42.04 -59.80
C THR A 217 -51.82 41.88 -61.31
N PRO A 218 -52.09 40.67 -61.85
CA PRO A 218 -52.52 40.56 -63.24
C PRO A 218 -53.88 41.26 -63.36
N SER A 219 -53.88 42.35 -64.13
CA SER A 219 -55.09 42.94 -64.70
C SER A 219 -55.80 41.85 -65.50
N THR A 220 -56.88 41.32 -64.95
CA THR A 220 -57.89 40.60 -65.74
C THR A 220 -58.89 41.66 -66.20
N SER A 221 -58.63 42.24 -67.37
CA SER A 221 -59.63 42.92 -68.17
C SER A 221 -60.54 41.86 -68.78
N SER A 222 -61.84 41.96 -68.55
CA SER A 222 -62.86 41.36 -69.40
C SER A 222 -64.04 42.34 -69.42
N GLU A 223 -64.11 43.10 -70.50
CA GLU A 223 -65.32 43.73 -71.01
C GLU A 223 -66.28 42.62 -71.49
N ASN A 224 -67.52 42.68 -71.00
CA ASN A 224 -68.74 42.79 -71.79
C ASN A 224 -69.90 43.14 -70.86
#